data_AF-A0A0P0SIB6-F1
#
_entry.id   AF-A0A0P0SIB6-F1
#
_cell.length_a   1.000
_cell.length_b   1.000
_cell.length_c   1.000
_cell.angle_alpha   90.00
_cell.angle_beta   90.00
_cell.angle_gamma   90.00
#
_symmetry.space_group_name_H-M   'P 1'
#
loop_
_entity.id
_entity.type
_entity.pdbx_description
1 polymer ?
#
loop_
_entity_poly.entity_id
_entity_poly.type
_entity_poly.pdbx_seq_one_letter_code
_entity_poly.pdbx_strand_id
1 'polypeptide(L)'
;MAQAHHEPEPVRRYPAAYLAALRAGAAVLAMRARPRPRRGAPRDVWGLLAEVAPELGEWASFFASCSRTRTAAEAGIDRLVDRRAADDLLRQAEQFVARVQLLLPR
;
A
#
# COMPACT_ATOMS: atom_id res chain seq x y z
N MET A 1 3.05 15.64 -33.91
CA MET A 1 1.67 15.31 -33.48
C MET A 1 1.56 15.65 -32.00
N ALA A 2 0.57 16.46 -31.66
CA ALA A 2 0.49 17.20 -30.40
C ALA A 2 0.01 16.34 -29.21
N GLN A 3 0.55 16.69 -28.05
CA GLN A 3 0.39 16.19 -26.68
C GLN A 3 -1.03 15.81 -26.22
N ALA A 4 -1.16 14.67 -25.52
CA ALA A 4 -2.34 14.25 -24.73
C ALA A 4 -2.12 12.82 -24.14
N HIS A 5 -1.97 12.48 -22.86
CA HIS A 5 -2.09 13.14 -21.55
C HIS A 5 -1.18 12.35 -20.58
N HIS A 6 -0.05 12.93 -20.14
CA HIS A 6 0.84 12.28 -19.15
C HIS A 6 0.36 12.50 -17.71
N GLU A 7 -0.95 12.57 -17.51
CA GLU A 7 -1.55 12.67 -16.19
C GLU A 7 -2.24 11.32 -15.94
N PRO A 8 -1.57 10.32 -15.31
CA PRO A 8 -2.29 9.12 -14.92
C PRO A 8 -3.49 9.55 -14.07
N GLU A 9 -4.69 9.15 -14.46
CA GLU A 9 -5.91 9.61 -13.82
C GLU A 9 -5.86 9.26 -12.32
N PRO A 10 -6.26 10.16 -11.39
CA PRO A 10 -6.16 9.93 -9.94
C PRO A 10 -6.70 8.56 -9.50
N VAL A 11 -7.81 8.14 -10.13
CA VAL A 11 -8.47 6.85 -9.94
C VAL A 11 -7.58 5.64 -10.26
N ARG A 12 -6.59 5.78 -11.14
CA ARG A 12 -5.60 4.74 -11.47
C ARG A 12 -4.35 4.85 -10.62
N ARG A 13 -3.93 6.06 -10.24
CA ARG A 13 -2.77 6.29 -9.37
C ARG A 13 -2.97 5.71 -7.98
N TYR A 14 -4.15 5.90 -7.39
CA TYR A 14 -4.42 5.48 -6.02
C TYR A 14 -4.28 3.95 -5.83
N PRO A 15 -4.94 3.08 -6.62
CA PRO A 15 -4.76 1.63 -6.51
C PRO A 15 -3.33 1.18 -6.81
N ALA A 16 -2.65 1.81 -7.77
CA ALA A 16 -1.28 1.47 -8.12
C ALA A 16 -0.29 1.78 -6.97
N ALA A 17 -0.41 2.96 -6.36
CA ALA A 17 0.38 3.35 -5.18
C ALA A 17 0.13 2.39 -4.01
N TYR A 18 -1.14 2.06 -3.75
CA TYR A 18 -1.52 1.11 -2.71
C TYR A 18 -0.90 -0.28 -2.93
N LEU A 19 -0.94 -0.77 -4.17
CA LEU A 19 -0.40 -2.07 -4.53
C LEU A 19 1.13 -2.12 -4.37
N ALA A 20 1.83 -1.02 -4.70
CA ALA A 20 3.27 -0.93 -4.47
C ALA A 20 3.61 -1.06 -2.97
N ALA A 21 2.87 -0.36 -2.10
CA ALA A 21 3.02 -0.50 -0.66
C ALA A 21 2.70 -1.93 -0.19
N LEU A 22 1.62 -2.54 -0.69
CA LEU A 22 1.23 -3.90 -0.32
C LEU A 22 2.34 -4.93 -0.64
N ARG A 23 2.96 -4.81 -1.81
CA ARG A 23 4.08 -5.67 -2.21
C ARG A 23 5.30 -5.50 -1.30
N ALA A 24 5.63 -4.28 -0.92
CA ALA A 24 6.73 -4.02 0.01
C ALA A 24 6.43 -4.60 1.41
N GLY A 25 5.21 -4.43 1.91
CA GLY A 25 4.77 -5.06 3.17
C GLY A 25 4.85 -6.59 3.11
N ALA A 26 4.41 -7.19 2.01
CA ALA A 26 4.52 -8.63 1.78
C ALA A 26 5.98 -9.12 1.75
N ALA A 27 6.92 -8.33 1.20
CA ALA A 27 8.35 -8.67 1.22
C ALA A 27 8.91 -8.71 2.64
N VAL A 28 8.57 -7.73 3.49
CA VAL A 28 8.94 -7.75 4.92
C VAL A 28 8.39 -9.00 5.60
N LEU A 29 7.12 -9.32 5.35
CA LEU A 29 6.49 -10.51 5.91
C LEU A 29 7.18 -11.79 5.43
N ALA A 30 7.51 -11.92 4.15
CA ALA A 30 8.21 -13.09 3.62
C ALA A 30 9.58 -13.29 4.27
N MET A 31 10.29 -12.20 4.61
CA MET A 31 11.60 -12.27 5.26
C MET A 31 11.54 -12.53 6.77
N ARG A 32 10.57 -11.93 7.45
CA ARG A 32 10.51 -11.94 8.93
C ARG A 32 9.51 -12.92 9.51
N ALA A 33 8.41 -13.21 8.80
CA ALA A 33 7.43 -14.17 9.28
C ALA A 33 8.01 -15.59 9.16
N ARG A 34 8.09 -16.30 10.28
CA ARG A 34 8.36 -17.74 10.26
C ARG A 34 7.24 -18.45 9.50
N PRO A 35 7.54 -19.43 8.63
CA PRO A 35 6.52 -20.27 8.02
C PRO A 35 5.88 -21.13 9.13
N ARG A 36 4.80 -20.61 9.73
CA ARG A 36 3.93 -21.39 10.63
C ARG A 36 2.72 -21.83 9.82
N PRO A 37 2.28 -23.10 9.93
CA PRO A 37 1.03 -23.54 9.31
C PRO A 37 -0.10 -22.70 9.93
N ARG A 38 -0.73 -21.84 9.12
CA ARG A 38 -1.79 -20.94 9.58
C ARG A 38 -3.14 -21.66 9.53
N ARG A 39 -3.73 -21.89 10.70
CA ARG A 39 -5.17 -22.13 10.89
C ARG A 39 -5.77 -20.86 11.50
N GLY A 40 -6.46 -20.06 10.70
CA GLY A 40 -7.13 -18.83 11.14
C GLY A 40 -7.35 -17.89 9.97
N ALA A 41 -8.49 -17.18 9.98
CA ALA A 41 -8.96 -16.26 8.93
C ALA A 41 -7.84 -15.36 8.37
N PRO A 42 -7.94 -14.90 7.10
CA PRO A 42 -6.92 -14.04 6.52
C PRO A 42 -6.77 -12.78 7.39
N ARG A 43 -5.72 -12.71 8.21
CA ARG A 43 -5.30 -11.44 8.80
C ARG A 43 -4.93 -10.55 7.63
N ASP A 44 -5.53 -9.38 7.60
CA ASP A 44 -5.16 -8.31 6.67
C ASP A 44 -3.64 -8.11 6.74
N VAL A 45 -3.00 -7.96 5.57
CA VAL A 45 -1.52 -7.91 5.44
C VAL A 45 -0.93 -6.89 6.40
N TRP A 46 -1.64 -5.77 6.60
CA TRP A 46 -1.26 -4.69 7.50
C TRP A 46 -1.30 -5.08 8.97
N GLY A 47 -2.33 -5.82 9.40
CA GLY A 47 -2.41 -6.33 10.77
C GLY A 47 -1.24 -7.25 11.10
N LEU A 48 -0.88 -8.14 10.17
CA LEU A 48 0.28 -9.02 10.35
C LEU A 48 1.61 -8.25 10.28
N LEU A 49 1.69 -7.22 9.43
CA LEU A 49 2.88 -6.38 9.34
C LEU A 49 3.16 -5.66 10.67
N ALA A 50 2.12 -5.11 11.32
CA ALA A 50 2.25 -4.47 12.62
C ALA A 50 2.71 -5.44 13.72
N GLU A 51 2.32 -6.71 13.65
CA GLU A 51 2.79 -7.76 14.59
C GLU A 51 4.28 -8.12 14.35
N VAL A 52 4.71 -8.25 13.10
CA VAL A 52 6.04 -8.78 12.73
C VAL A 52 7.11 -7.68 12.59
N ALA A 53 6.69 -6.45 12.29
CA ALA A 53 7.52 -5.28 12.13
C ALA A 53 6.83 -4.09 12.81
N PRO A 54 6.82 -4.02 14.16
CA PRO A 54 6.15 -2.95 14.91
C PRO A 54 6.69 -1.56 14.57
N GLU A 55 7.94 -1.44 14.10
CA GLU A 55 8.50 -0.18 13.59
C GLU A 55 7.81 0.33 12.31
N LEU A 56 7.03 -0.53 11.64
CA LEU A 56 6.16 -0.20 10.52
C LEU A 56 4.68 -0.15 10.92
N GLY A 57 4.35 -0.24 12.21
CA GLY A 57 2.97 -0.32 12.69
C GLY A 57 2.11 0.91 12.37
N GLU A 58 2.71 2.11 12.40
CA GLU A 58 2.05 3.35 11.98
C GLU A 58 1.70 3.32 10.49
N TRP A 59 2.65 2.87 9.66
CA TRP A 59 2.43 2.68 8.22
C TRP A 59 1.34 1.64 7.95
N ALA A 60 1.36 0.51 8.66
CA ALA A 60 0.32 -0.51 8.55
C ALA A 60 -1.08 0.05 8.86
N SER A 61 -1.20 0.83 9.94
CA SER A 61 -2.48 1.45 10.32
C SER A 61 -2.95 2.46 9.27
N PHE A 62 -2.04 3.28 8.74
CA PHE A 62 -2.32 4.21 7.66
C PHE A 62 -2.85 3.49 6.41
N PHE A 63 -2.15 2.46 5.90
CA PHE A 63 -2.59 1.75 4.70
C PHE A 63 -3.87 0.92 4.93
N ALA A 64 -4.09 0.37 6.12
CA ALA A 64 -5.35 -0.29 6.46
C ALA A 64 -6.54 0.68 6.38
N SER A 65 -6.36 1.94 6.79
CA SER A 65 -7.41 2.96 6.67
C SER A 65 -7.72 3.32 5.21
N CYS A 66 -6.72 3.22 4.32
CA CYS A 66 -6.82 3.51 2.89
C CYS A 66 -7.49 2.40 2.08
N SER A 67 -7.66 1.19 2.64
CA SER A 67 -8.20 0.01 1.93
C SER A 67 -9.58 0.24 1.32
N ARG A 68 -10.47 0.93 2.06
CA ARG A 68 -11.83 1.24 1.58
C ARG A 68 -11.81 2.19 0.39
N THR A 69 -10.99 3.24 0.47
CA THR A 69 -10.81 4.21 -0.62
C THR A 69 -10.22 3.53 -1.85
N ARG A 70 -9.25 2.62 -1.68
CA ARG A 70 -8.69 1.82 -2.77
C ARG A 70 -9.76 0.98 -3.46
N THR A 71 -10.59 0.27 -2.70
CA THR A 71 -11.67 -0.56 -3.27
C THR A 71 -12.71 0.30 -4.02
N ALA A 72 -13.04 1.47 -3.49
CA ALA A 72 -13.94 2.41 -4.18
C ALA A 72 -13.32 2.95 -5.49
N ALA A 73 -12.02 3.28 -5.46
CA ALA A 73 -11.26 3.72 -6.63
C ALA A 73 -11.25 2.65 -7.74
N GLU A 74 -10.99 1.39 -7.38
CA GLU A 74 -10.99 0.27 -8.33
C GLU A 74 -12.36 -0.01 -8.93
N ALA A 75 -13.43 0.24 -8.17
CA ALA A 75 -14.81 0.16 -8.65
C ALA A 75 -15.21 1.36 -9.55
N GLY A 76 -14.30 2.29 -9.82
CA GLY A 76 -14.56 3.48 -10.63
C GLY A 76 -15.43 4.53 -9.93
N ILE A 77 -15.51 4.51 -8.60
CA ILE A 77 -16.27 5.48 -7.82
C ILE A 77 -15.41 6.74 -7.63
N ASP A 78 -15.29 7.52 -8.72
CA ASP A 78 -14.39 8.68 -8.85
C ASP A 78 -14.68 9.79 -7.81
N ARG A 79 -15.95 9.96 -7.43
CA ARG A 79 -16.39 11.01 -6.48
C ARG A 79 -15.74 10.95 -5.08
N LEU A 80 -15.04 9.87 -4.74
CA LEU A 80 -14.40 9.67 -3.44
C LEU A 80 -12.86 9.83 -3.49
N VAL A 81 -12.24 9.94 -4.65
CA VAL A 81 -10.78 10.01 -4.79
C VAL A 81 -10.38 11.32 -5.48
N ASP A 82 -10.14 12.34 -4.66
CA ASP A 82 -9.54 13.57 -5.17
C ASP A 82 -8.09 13.33 -5.63
N ARG A 83 -7.64 14.11 -6.62
CA ARG A 83 -6.26 14.14 -7.11
C ARG A 83 -5.26 14.25 -5.96
N ARG A 84 -5.56 15.11 -4.98
CA ARG A 84 -4.72 15.30 -3.79
C ARG A 84 -4.57 14.02 -2.97
N ALA A 85 -5.65 13.24 -2.82
CA ALA A 85 -5.60 11.98 -2.07
C ALA A 85 -4.76 10.92 -2.81
N ALA A 86 -4.83 10.89 -4.14
CA ALA A 86 -3.99 10.02 -4.95
C ALA A 86 -2.50 10.41 -4.89
N ASP A 87 -2.19 11.70 -4.99
CA ASP A 87 -0.81 12.19 -4.91
C ASP A 87 -0.24 12.03 -3.49
N ASP A 88 -1.07 12.22 -2.45
CA ASP A 88 -0.68 11.96 -1.06
C ASP A 88 -0.38 10.48 -0.83
N LEU A 89 -1.27 9.58 -1.25
CA LEU A 89 -1.04 8.15 -1.13
C LEU A 89 0.22 7.71 -1.88
N LEU A 90 0.47 8.25 -3.08
CA LEU A 90 1.68 7.97 -3.84
C LEU A 90 2.93 8.34 -3.04
N ARG A 91 3.00 9.56 -2.50
CA ARG A 91 4.12 10.02 -1.69
C ARG A 91 4.33 9.16 -0.44
N GLN A 92 3.24 8.75 0.22
CA GLN A 92 3.28 7.89 1.40
C GLN A 92 3.75 6.47 1.02
N ALA A 93 3.31 5.93 -0.11
CA ALA A 93 3.75 4.64 -0.63
C ALA A 93 5.24 4.64 -0.96
N GLU A 94 5.75 5.69 -1.62
CA GLU A 94 7.18 5.83 -1.94
C GLU A 94 8.05 5.88 -0.68
N GLN A 95 7.65 6.68 0.32
CA GLN A 95 8.35 6.75 1.60
C GLN A 95 8.35 5.39 2.31
N PHE A 96 7.22 4.70 2.32
CA PHE A 96 7.11 3.37 2.93
C PHE A 96 8.01 2.36 2.22
N VAL A 97 7.99 2.31 0.88
CA VAL A 97 8.84 1.41 0.09
C VAL A 97 10.32 1.69 0.36
N ALA A 98 10.73 2.96 0.37
CA ALA A 98 12.11 3.33 0.71
C ALA A 98 12.48 2.89 2.13
N ARG A 99 11.56 3.03 3.10
CA ARG A 99 11.78 2.57 4.48
C ARG A 99 11.91 1.05 4.55
N VAL A 100 11.07 0.31 3.83
CA VAL A 100 11.16 -1.15 3.73
C VAL A 100 12.49 -1.56 3.11
N GLN A 101 12.92 -0.94 2.01
CA GLN A 101 14.19 -1.25 1.35
C GLN A 101 15.40 -1.05 2.28
N LEU A 102 15.34 -0.11 3.22
CA LEU A 102 16.38 0.06 4.25
C LEU A 102 16.37 -1.05 5.31
N LEU A 103 15.24 -1.74 5.50
CA LEU A 103 15.08 -2.85 6.45
C LEU A 103 15.39 -4.22 5.83
N LEU A 104 15.37 -4.35 4.51
CA LEU A 104 15.71 -5.60 3.83
C LEU A 104 17.22 -5.63 3.55
N PRO A 105 17.94 -6.70 3.91
CA PRO A 105 19.31 -6.90 3.45
C PRO A 105 19.35 -7.02 1.92
N ARG A 106 20.39 -6.44 1.31
CA ARG A 106 20.62 -6.44 -0.14
C ARG A 106 21.10 -7.79 -0.64
#